data_AF-A0A1G0WQ76-F1
#
_entry.id   AF-A0A1G0WQ76-F1
#
_cell.length_a   1.000
_cell.length_b   1.000
_cell.length_c   1.000
_cell.angle_alpha   90.00
_cell.angle_beta   90.00
_cell.angle_gamma   90.00
#
_symmetry.space_group_name_H-M   'P 1'
#
loop_
_entity.id
_entity.type
_entity.pdbx_description
1 polymer ?
#
loop_
_entity_poly.entity_id
_entity_poly.type
_entity_poly.pdbx_seq_one_letter_code
_entity_poly.pdbx_strand_id
1 'polypeptide(L)'
;MKLEDFIRSDTIGIRDNLDKINQKRSDVFSHMRSSEEICKRINNDISKIKIEEKELKEKFNSLDNLLNDINQELDNIEKKRQELNSSILEKQNEKHRLTKQISEREKTYKKNIEEINKENEKKDKYEKESNHLTSDYDRNEENLNKILISSFNNYIKSVNSQIIQSYQTNSEISKKYKEVENLKQKRNTDPKIASLWEAREEWYSIIKSKSVPAVVNAAKRELKIIEDEINKLFPGALEVSGTTQMTNPIIDLYYRINEEGEIKLYLPFNESDWIILKNGGTQLSNKIISYFIWWLSSELSLNPESTKYNIENHKVILFYKIDYDERIKDSIRMQLEGNTGISFLFFKVPVELEKAFDYE
;
A
#
# COMPACT_ATOMS: atom_id res chain seq x y z
N MET A 1 -48.05 135.42 129.59
CA MET A 1 -48.31 134.36 128.59
C MET A 1 -46.96 133.87 128.08
N LYS A 2 -46.63 132.57 128.21
CA LYS A 2 -45.26 132.05 128.01
C LYS A 2 -45.09 131.40 126.62
N LEU A 3 -43.90 131.59 126.04
CA LEU A 3 -43.45 131.14 124.70
C LEU A 3 -43.60 129.62 124.47
N GLU A 4 -43.56 128.83 125.54
CA GLU A 4 -43.63 127.38 125.52
C GLU A 4 -44.98 126.85 125.00
N ASP A 5 -46.07 127.61 125.21
CA ASP A 5 -47.40 127.21 124.76
C ASP A 5 -47.58 127.37 123.22
N PHE A 6 -46.83 128.30 122.59
CA PHE A 6 -46.89 128.53 121.14
C PHE A 6 -46.13 127.45 120.36
N ILE A 7 -44.93 127.09 120.84
CA ILE A 7 -44.07 126.06 120.21
C ILE A 7 -44.76 124.69 120.22
N ARG A 8 -45.50 124.37 121.29
CA ARG A 8 -46.20 123.09 121.44
C ARG A 8 -47.42 122.99 120.52
N SER A 9 -48.10 124.10 120.26
CA SER A 9 -49.21 124.17 119.30
C SER A 9 -48.74 123.96 117.85
N ASP A 10 -47.59 124.53 117.47
CA ASP A 10 -47.14 124.52 116.07
C ASP A 10 -46.38 123.24 115.64
N THR A 11 -45.84 122.45 116.56
CA THR A 11 -44.94 121.32 116.21
C THR A 11 -45.56 119.92 116.21
N ILE A 12 -46.74 119.72 116.82
CA ILE A 12 -47.40 118.39 116.90
C ILE A 12 -47.74 117.85 115.49
N GLY A 13 -48.27 118.69 114.61
CA GLY A 13 -48.62 118.29 113.24
C GLY A 13 -47.41 117.91 112.37
N ILE A 14 -46.25 118.49 112.65
CA ILE A 14 -44.99 118.17 111.94
C ILE A 14 -44.44 116.82 112.40
N ARG A 15 -44.54 116.51 113.71
CA ARG A 15 -44.02 115.26 114.27
C ARG A 15 -44.81 114.03 113.81
N ASP A 16 -46.14 114.13 113.81
CA ASP A 16 -47.01 113.05 113.31
C ASP A 16 -46.80 112.76 111.82
N ASN A 17 -46.49 113.79 111.02
CA ASN A 17 -46.15 113.61 109.61
C ASN A 17 -44.78 112.97 109.40
N LEU A 18 -43.77 113.31 110.22
CA LEU A 18 -42.45 112.70 110.16
C LEU A 18 -42.48 111.21 110.52
N ASP A 19 -43.26 110.81 111.52
CA ASP A 19 -43.42 109.40 111.89
C ASP A 19 -44.16 108.60 110.81
N LYS A 20 -45.21 109.16 110.21
CA LYS A 20 -45.90 108.54 109.06
C LYS A 20 -44.97 108.37 107.84
N ILE A 21 -44.10 109.35 107.57
CA ILE A 21 -43.13 109.27 106.46
C ILE A 21 -42.04 108.23 106.75
N ASN A 22 -41.51 108.17 107.98
CA ASN A 22 -40.51 107.18 108.35
C ASN A 22 -41.04 105.75 108.28
N GLN A 23 -42.30 105.53 108.67
CA GLN A 23 -42.93 104.22 108.60
C GLN A 23 -43.15 103.79 107.14
N LYS A 24 -43.66 104.68 106.28
CA LYS A 24 -43.74 104.45 104.82
C LYS A 24 -42.38 104.19 104.18
N ARG A 25 -41.35 104.91 104.61
CA ARG A 25 -39.98 104.77 104.09
C ARG A 25 -39.41 103.39 104.45
N SER A 26 -39.61 102.92 105.68
CA SER A 26 -39.19 101.59 106.12
C SER A 26 -39.87 100.47 105.30
N ASP A 27 -41.17 100.57 105.06
CA ASP A 27 -41.91 99.58 104.27
C ASP A 27 -41.40 99.53 102.81
N VAL A 28 -41.21 100.68 102.16
CA VAL A 28 -40.68 100.75 100.79
C VAL A 28 -39.27 100.16 100.69
N PHE A 29 -38.38 100.43 101.65
CA PHE A 29 -37.05 99.84 101.64
C PHE A 29 -37.08 98.31 101.83
N SER A 30 -38.01 97.78 102.63
CA SER A 30 -38.16 96.33 102.78
C SER A 30 -38.68 95.66 101.48
N HIS A 31 -39.64 96.29 100.79
CA HIS A 31 -40.14 95.82 99.50
C HIS A 31 -39.11 95.91 98.38
N MET A 32 -38.29 96.97 98.36
CA MET A 32 -37.21 97.13 97.40
C MET A 32 -36.15 96.04 97.58
N ARG A 33 -35.76 95.75 98.83
CA ARG A 33 -34.78 94.70 99.15
C ARG A 33 -35.30 93.30 98.78
N SER A 34 -36.58 93.03 99.06
CA SER A 34 -37.23 91.78 98.66
C SER A 34 -37.29 91.62 97.14
N SER A 35 -37.60 92.69 96.40
CA SER A 35 -37.63 92.68 94.93
C SER A 35 -36.23 92.47 94.33
N GLU A 36 -35.20 93.11 94.89
CA GLU A 36 -33.80 92.88 94.46
C GLU A 36 -33.34 91.43 94.68
N GLU A 37 -33.73 90.81 95.80
CA GLU A 37 -33.43 89.39 96.07
C GLU A 37 -34.19 88.45 95.13
N ILE A 38 -35.42 88.79 94.73
CA ILE A 38 -36.18 88.05 93.72
C ILE A 38 -35.51 88.17 92.35
N CYS A 39 -35.14 89.38 91.92
CA CYS A 39 -34.43 89.59 90.66
C CYS A 39 -33.09 88.85 90.60
N LYS A 40 -32.33 88.80 91.69
CA LYS A 40 -31.09 88.01 91.78
C LYS A 40 -31.34 86.52 91.62
N ARG A 41 -32.40 85.97 92.25
CA ARG A 41 -32.78 84.56 92.07
C ARG A 41 -33.18 84.23 90.63
N ILE A 42 -34.04 85.06 90.03
CA ILE A 42 -34.48 84.86 88.65
C ILE A 42 -33.29 84.92 87.67
N ASN A 43 -32.35 85.86 87.86
CA ASN A 43 -31.16 85.93 87.01
C ASN A 43 -30.25 84.70 87.14
N ASN A 44 -30.14 84.13 88.35
CA ASN A 44 -29.40 82.88 88.57
C ASN A 44 -30.09 81.69 87.88
N ASP A 45 -31.42 81.61 87.94
CA ASP A 45 -32.18 80.56 87.27
C ASP A 45 -32.10 80.68 85.73
N ILE A 46 -32.18 81.91 85.18
CA ILE A 46 -31.95 82.17 83.75
C ILE A 46 -30.55 81.71 83.32
N SER A 47 -29.54 81.97 84.16
CA SER A 47 -28.16 81.58 83.88
C SER A 47 -27.99 80.06 83.88
N LYS A 48 -28.63 79.35 84.83
CA LYS A 48 -28.67 77.88 84.84
C LYS A 48 -29.36 77.31 83.61
N ILE A 49 -30.53 77.82 83.25
CA ILE A 49 -31.28 77.39 82.06
C ILE A 49 -30.45 77.58 80.79
N LYS A 50 -29.73 78.71 80.66
CA LYS A 50 -28.84 78.94 79.51
C LYS A 50 -27.67 77.95 79.44
N ILE A 51 -27.12 77.56 80.58
CA ILE A 51 -26.05 76.54 80.63
C ILE A 51 -26.62 75.18 80.22
N GLU A 52 -27.77 74.77 80.77
CA GLU A 52 -28.46 73.53 80.42
C GLU A 52 -28.87 73.49 78.94
N GLU A 53 -29.37 74.60 78.39
CA GLU A 53 -29.72 74.73 76.97
C GLU A 53 -28.49 74.53 76.07
N LYS A 54 -27.34 75.10 76.46
CA LYS A 54 -26.08 74.96 75.71
C LYS A 54 -25.61 73.50 75.74
N GLU A 55 -25.61 72.85 76.91
CA GLU A 55 -25.23 71.44 77.05
C GLU A 55 -26.15 70.51 76.25
N LEU A 56 -27.47 70.78 76.22
CA LEU A 56 -28.41 70.02 75.41
C LEU A 56 -28.18 70.20 73.91
N LYS A 57 -27.88 71.42 73.45
CA LYS A 57 -27.53 71.69 72.04
C LYS A 57 -26.24 70.98 71.63
N GLU A 58 -25.23 70.98 72.49
CA GLU A 58 -23.97 70.25 72.23
C GLU A 58 -24.21 68.74 72.14
N LYS A 59 -25.00 68.16 73.06
CA LYS A 59 -25.38 66.74 73.00
C LYS A 59 -26.21 66.41 71.76
N PHE A 60 -27.15 67.27 71.39
CA PHE A 60 -27.96 67.08 70.18
C PHE A 60 -27.10 67.07 68.93
N ASN A 61 -26.21 68.07 68.77
CA ASN A 61 -25.31 68.13 67.61
C ASN A 61 -24.36 66.92 67.54
N SER A 62 -23.87 66.46 68.69
CA SER A 62 -23.04 65.25 68.76
C SER A 62 -23.80 63.99 68.31
N LEU A 63 -25.05 63.83 68.78
CA LEU A 63 -25.92 62.72 68.36
C LEU A 63 -26.30 62.81 66.88
N ASP A 64 -26.57 64.00 66.37
CA ASP A 64 -26.92 64.22 64.96
C ASP A 64 -25.74 63.89 64.03
N ASN A 65 -24.52 64.29 64.42
CA ASN A 65 -23.30 63.90 63.71
C ASN A 65 -23.10 62.37 63.74
N LEU A 66 -23.27 61.74 64.91
CA LEU A 66 -23.14 60.28 65.03
C LEU A 66 -24.19 59.56 64.17
N LEU A 67 -25.42 60.07 64.11
CA LEU A 67 -26.49 59.52 63.29
C LEU A 67 -26.15 59.65 61.79
N ASN A 68 -25.58 60.79 61.37
CA ASN A 68 -25.10 60.99 60.01
C ASN A 68 -23.96 60.02 59.65
N ASP A 69 -22.99 59.82 60.54
CA ASP A 69 -21.89 58.87 60.34
C ASP A 69 -22.41 57.43 60.20
N ILE A 70 -23.33 57.00 61.07
CA ILE A 70 -23.96 55.67 61.00
C ILE A 70 -24.73 55.48 59.69
N ASN A 71 -25.48 56.49 59.24
CA ASN A 71 -26.20 56.44 57.97
C ASN A 71 -25.25 56.30 56.77
N GLN A 72 -24.11 57.02 56.78
CA GLN A 72 -23.08 56.88 55.75
C GLN A 72 -22.44 55.47 55.74
N GLU A 73 -22.19 54.88 56.91
CA GLU A 73 -21.69 53.51 57.00
C GLU A 73 -22.69 52.49 56.47
N LEU A 74 -23.98 52.65 56.77
CA LEU A 74 -25.06 51.80 56.24
C LEU A 74 -25.12 51.87 54.70
N ASP A 75 -25.06 53.08 54.13
CA ASP A 75 -25.04 53.26 52.67
C ASP A 75 -23.83 52.58 52.02
N ASN A 76 -22.65 52.67 52.65
CA ASN A 76 -21.43 52.03 52.17
C ASN A 76 -21.51 50.49 52.24
N ILE A 77 -22.10 49.95 53.31
CA ILE A 77 -22.36 48.51 53.44
C ILE A 77 -23.36 48.04 52.38
N GLU A 78 -24.41 48.82 52.13
CA GLU A 78 -25.41 48.48 51.13
C GLU A 78 -24.83 48.48 49.71
N LYS A 79 -23.97 49.45 49.37
CA LYS A 79 -23.20 49.44 48.12
C LYS A 79 -22.32 48.20 47.99
N LYS A 80 -21.53 47.86 49.02
CA LYS A 80 -20.70 46.65 49.03
C LYS A 80 -21.54 45.38 48.86
N ARG A 81 -22.71 45.30 49.48
CA ARG A 81 -23.65 44.18 49.32
C ARG A 81 -24.13 44.05 47.88
N GLN A 82 -24.47 45.16 47.22
CA GLN A 82 -24.89 45.17 45.82
C GLN A 82 -23.77 44.73 44.87
N GLU A 83 -22.53 45.18 45.09
CA GLU A 83 -21.35 44.78 44.32
C GLU A 83 -21.06 43.27 44.48
N LEU A 84 -21.07 42.76 45.71
CA LEU A 84 -20.90 41.34 46.01
C LEU A 84 -21.99 40.48 45.35
N ASN A 85 -23.24 40.90 45.42
CA ASN A 85 -24.35 40.19 44.78
C ASN A 85 -24.19 40.14 43.25
N SER A 86 -23.73 41.24 42.64
CA SER A 86 -23.46 41.30 41.19
C SER A 86 -22.31 40.35 40.81
N SER A 87 -21.22 40.36 41.59
CA SER A 87 -20.08 39.46 41.40
C SER A 87 -20.45 37.97 41.56
N ILE A 88 -21.30 37.63 42.55
CA ILE A 88 -21.81 36.27 42.73
C ILE A 88 -22.61 35.84 41.50
N LEU A 89 -23.49 36.70 40.98
CA LEU A 89 -24.29 36.40 39.79
C LEU A 89 -23.40 36.17 38.56
N GLU A 90 -22.39 37.01 38.35
CA GLU A 90 -21.40 36.82 37.27
C GLU A 90 -20.67 35.48 37.41
N LYS A 91 -20.20 35.14 38.61
CA LYS A 91 -19.51 33.86 38.86
C LYS A 91 -20.41 32.65 38.70
N GLN A 92 -21.70 32.76 39.06
CA GLN A 92 -22.69 31.71 38.82
C GLN A 92 -22.94 31.50 37.33
N ASN A 93 -23.06 32.59 36.56
CA ASN A 93 -23.20 32.53 35.10
C ASN A 93 -21.95 31.93 34.44
N GLU A 94 -20.76 32.33 34.88
CA GLU A 94 -19.49 31.78 34.40
C GLU A 94 -19.38 30.28 34.68
N LYS A 95 -19.71 29.86 35.92
CA LYS A 95 -19.75 28.44 36.29
C LYS A 95 -20.71 27.66 35.40
N HIS A 96 -21.93 28.16 35.18
CA HIS A 96 -22.91 27.49 34.33
C HIS A 96 -22.40 27.33 32.88
N ARG A 97 -21.77 28.39 32.33
CA ARG A 97 -21.16 28.35 31.00
C ARG A 97 -20.06 27.28 30.90
N LEU A 98 -19.16 27.23 31.89
CA LEU A 98 -18.08 26.24 31.94
C LEU A 98 -18.62 24.81 32.07
N THR A 99 -19.63 24.58 32.92
CA THR A 99 -20.27 23.26 33.04
C THR A 99 -20.88 22.80 31.71
N LYS A 100 -21.52 23.70 30.96
CA LYS A 100 -22.06 23.38 29.64
C LYS A 100 -20.93 23.00 28.65
N GLN A 101 -19.85 23.78 28.62
CA GLN A 101 -18.69 23.50 27.76
C GLN A 101 -18.03 22.17 28.11
N ILE A 102 -17.87 21.84 29.39
CA ILE A 102 -17.33 20.54 29.82
C ILE A 102 -18.21 19.40 29.32
N SER A 103 -19.54 19.50 29.50
CA SER A 103 -20.46 18.46 29.03
C SER A 103 -20.43 18.26 27.50
N GLU A 104 -20.33 19.35 26.73
CA GLU A 104 -20.19 19.29 25.27
C GLU A 104 -18.86 18.63 24.85
N ARG A 105 -17.77 18.94 25.56
CA ARG A 105 -16.45 18.34 25.31
C ARG A 105 -16.43 16.86 25.69
N GLU A 106 -17.05 16.45 26.78
CA GLU A 106 -17.16 15.04 27.18
C GLU A 106 -17.95 14.22 26.16
N LYS A 107 -19.05 14.76 25.61
CA LYS A 107 -19.79 14.11 24.52
C LYS A 107 -18.94 13.93 23.27
N THR A 108 -18.19 14.97 22.89
CA THR A 108 -17.28 14.93 21.73
C THR A 108 -16.16 13.91 21.95
N TYR A 109 -15.56 13.89 23.15
CA TYR A 109 -14.52 12.95 23.51
C TYR A 109 -14.98 11.49 23.41
N LYS A 110 -16.18 11.17 23.94
CA LYS A 110 -16.77 9.83 23.82
C LYS A 110 -16.98 9.43 22.36
N LYS A 111 -17.53 10.33 21.54
CA LYS A 111 -17.73 10.08 20.10
C LYS A 111 -16.41 9.80 19.39
N ASN A 112 -15.37 10.58 19.66
CA ASN A 112 -14.06 10.40 19.04
C ASN A 112 -13.41 9.06 19.46
N ILE A 113 -13.58 8.62 20.70
CA ILE A 113 -13.11 7.28 21.14
C ILE A 113 -13.81 6.18 20.34
N GLU A 114 -15.13 6.28 20.16
CA GLU A 114 -15.88 5.29 19.38
C GLU A 114 -15.43 5.26 17.91
N GLU A 115 -15.13 6.43 17.31
CA GLU A 115 -14.58 6.51 15.96
C GLU A 115 -13.18 5.91 15.87
N ILE A 116 -12.29 6.20 16.84
CA ILE A 116 -10.95 5.60 16.90
C ILE A 116 -11.02 4.08 16.99
N ASN A 117 -11.90 3.54 17.84
CA ASN A 117 -12.06 2.09 17.98
C ASN A 117 -12.54 1.45 16.67
N LYS A 118 -13.53 2.07 15.99
CA LYS A 118 -14.02 1.60 14.68
C LYS A 118 -12.95 1.64 13.60
N GLU A 119 -12.13 2.70 13.55
CA GLU A 119 -11.04 2.79 12.57
C GLU A 119 -9.89 1.82 12.88
N ASN A 120 -9.58 1.57 14.14
CA ASN A 120 -8.62 0.54 14.53
C ASN A 120 -9.09 -0.87 14.12
N GLU A 121 -10.37 -1.22 14.33
CA GLU A 121 -10.93 -2.50 13.88
C GLU A 121 -10.84 -2.67 12.36
N LYS A 122 -11.09 -1.59 11.59
CA LYS A 122 -10.92 -1.60 10.14
C LYS A 122 -9.46 -1.78 9.74
N LYS A 123 -8.55 -1.07 10.41
CA LYS A 123 -7.10 -1.18 10.17
C LYS A 123 -6.63 -2.62 10.37
N ASP A 124 -6.99 -3.25 11.49
CA ASP A 124 -6.62 -4.64 11.79
C ASP A 124 -7.17 -5.61 10.75
N LYS A 125 -8.39 -5.35 10.23
CA LYS A 125 -8.98 -6.14 9.15
C LYS A 125 -8.17 -6.02 7.86
N TYR A 126 -7.84 -4.80 7.44
CA TYR A 126 -7.06 -4.56 6.22
C TYR A 126 -5.62 -5.08 6.34
N GLU A 127 -5.01 -5.03 7.52
CA GLU A 127 -3.68 -5.59 7.76
C GLU A 127 -3.67 -7.11 7.58
N LYS A 128 -4.69 -7.80 8.12
CA LYS A 128 -4.86 -9.25 7.90
C LYS A 128 -5.10 -9.59 6.43
N GLU A 129 -5.92 -8.81 5.73
CA GLU A 129 -6.20 -9.00 4.31
C GLU A 129 -4.94 -8.78 3.46
N SER A 130 -4.17 -7.72 3.75
CA SER A 130 -2.89 -7.45 3.07
C SER A 130 -1.90 -8.59 3.28
N ASN A 131 -1.76 -9.11 4.50
CA ASN A 131 -0.85 -10.23 4.78
C ASN A 131 -1.27 -11.50 4.04
N HIS A 132 -2.58 -11.77 3.94
CA HIS A 132 -3.10 -12.90 3.16
C HIS A 132 -2.82 -12.72 1.67
N LEU A 133 -3.04 -11.52 1.12
CA LEU A 133 -2.79 -11.22 -0.28
C LEU A 133 -1.30 -11.33 -0.64
N THR A 134 -0.40 -10.87 0.22
CA THR A 134 1.05 -11.04 0.03
C THR A 134 1.42 -12.53 0.02
N SER A 135 0.90 -13.31 0.98
CA SER A 135 1.15 -14.76 1.01
C SER A 135 0.59 -15.48 -0.22
N ASP A 136 -0.57 -15.08 -0.73
CA ASP A 136 -1.16 -15.65 -1.95
C ASP A 136 -0.36 -15.23 -3.19
N TYR A 137 0.12 -13.99 -3.25
CA TYR A 137 0.99 -13.50 -4.31
C TYR A 137 2.27 -14.33 -4.39
N ASP A 138 3.00 -14.47 -3.28
CA ASP A 138 4.25 -15.22 -3.22
C ASP A 138 4.03 -16.70 -3.64
N ARG A 139 2.95 -17.31 -3.16
CA ARG A 139 2.58 -18.68 -3.54
C ARG A 139 2.25 -18.80 -5.03
N ASN A 140 1.53 -17.84 -5.60
CA ASN A 140 1.18 -17.84 -7.02
C ASN A 140 2.39 -17.59 -7.91
N GLU A 141 3.31 -16.72 -7.50
CA GLU A 141 4.58 -16.47 -8.18
C GLU A 141 5.45 -17.73 -8.19
N GLU A 142 5.59 -18.42 -7.05
CA GLU A 142 6.31 -19.69 -6.96
C GLU A 142 5.69 -20.76 -7.87
N ASN A 143 4.35 -20.87 -7.87
CA ASN A 143 3.63 -21.81 -8.74
C ASN A 143 3.81 -21.48 -10.22
N LEU A 144 3.75 -20.20 -10.59
CA LEU A 144 3.97 -19.74 -11.96
C LEU A 144 5.38 -20.11 -12.43
N ASN A 145 6.41 -19.82 -11.62
CA ASN A 145 7.80 -20.17 -11.93
C ASN A 145 7.97 -21.68 -12.15
N LYS A 146 7.39 -22.51 -11.27
CA LYS A 146 7.40 -23.99 -11.43
C LYS A 146 6.74 -24.44 -12.73
N ILE A 147 5.60 -23.85 -13.10
CA ILE A 147 4.89 -24.18 -14.34
C ILE A 147 5.70 -23.75 -15.56
N LEU A 148 6.30 -22.56 -15.55
CA LEU A 148 7.14 -22.04 -16.62
C LEU A 148 8.36 -22.95 -16.85
N ILE A 149 9.10 -23.29 -15.79
CA ILE A 149 10.25 -24.21 -15.86
C ILE A 149 9.82 -25.59 -16.37
N SER A 150 8.74 -26.14 -15.84
CA SER A 150 8.21 -27.44 -16.28
C SER A 150 7.81 -27.43 -17.76
N SER A 151 7.16 -26.36 -18.22
CA SER A 151 6.74 -26.20 -19.62
C SER A 151 7.95 -26.10 -20.54
N PHE A 152 8.98 -25.35 -20.15
CA PHE A 152 10.23 -25.28 -20.90
C PHE A 152 10.94 -26.64 -20.98
N ASN A 153 11.02 -27.37 -19.86
CA ASN A 153 11.61 -28.72 -19.85
C ASN A 153 10.82 -29.71 -20.72
N ASN A 154 9.48 -29.61 -20.74
CA ASN A 154 8.64 -30.41 -21.63
C ASN A 154 8.83 -30.04 -23.10
N TYR A 155 9.02 -28.76 -23.40
CA TYR A 155 9.39 -28.28 -24.72
C TYR A 155 10.72 -28.91 -25.17
N ILE A 156 11.78 -28.84 -24.36
CA ILE A 156 13.09 -29.45 -24.67
C ILE A 156 12.95 -30.97 -24.94
N LYS A 157 12.17 -31.69 -24.12
CA LYS A 157 11.89 -33.13 -24.34
C LYS A 157 11.18 -33.39 -25.67
N SER A 158 10.18 -32.56 -25.99
CA SER A 158 9.42 -32.65 -27.24
C SER A 158 10.32 -32.41 -28.45
N VAL A 159 11.16 -31.37 -28.39
CA VAL A 159 12.13 -31.03 -29.44
C VAL A 159 13.15 -32.15 -29.62
N ASN A 160 13.75 -32.67 -28.53
CA ASN A 160 14.68 -33.80 -28.60
C ASN A 160 14.04 -35.00 -29.31
N SER A 161 12.79 -35.33 -28.95
CA SER A 161 12.04 -36.42 -29.59
C SER A 161 11.83 -36.17 -31.09
N GLN A 162 11.49 -34.94 -31.47
CA GLN A 162 11.32 -34.54 -32.87
C GLN A 162 12.64 -34.64 -33.66
N ILE A 163 13.76 -34.23 -33.07
CA ILE A 163 15.09 -34.39 -33.67
C ILE A 163 15.38 -35.87 -33.89
N ILE A 164 15.25 -36.71 -32.86
CA ILE A 164 15.49 -38.16 -32.96
C ILE A 164 14.62 -38.80 -34.05
N GLN A 165 13.32 -38.47 -34.08
CA GLN A 165 12.40 -38.98 -35.10
C GLN A 165 12.81 -38.54 -36.50
N SER A 166 13.28 -37.30 -36.67
CA SER A 166 13.75 -36.77 -37.96
C SER A 166 15.00 -37.50 -38.45
N TYR A 167 15.94 -37.80 -37.54
CA TYR A 167 17.11 -38.62 -37.84
C TYR A 167 16.75 -40.06 -38.22
N GLN A 168 15.84 -40.70 -37.49
CA GLN A 168 15.38 -42.06 -37.79
C GLN A 168 14.69 -42.13 -39.15
N THR A 169 13.74 -41.23 -39.39
CA THR A 169 13.02 -41.10 -40.66
C THR A 169 14.00 -40.88 -41.81
N ASN A 170 14.98 -39.99 -41.62
CA ASN A 170 15.98 -39.74 -42.66
C ASN A 170 16.90 -40.95 -42.90
N SER A 171 17.32 -41.66 -41.85
CA SER A 171 18.13 -42.87 -41.98
C SER A 171 17.39 -43.97 -42.74
N GLU A 172 16.09 -44.16 -42.48
CA GLU A 172 15.24 -45.10 -43.22
C GLU A 172 15.13 -44.71 -44.69
N ILE A 173 14.92 -43.42 -44.98
CA ILE A 173 14.80 -42.91 -46.34
C ILE A 173 16.14 -43.03 -47.09
N SER A 174 17.26 -42.69 -46.45
CA SER A 174 18.62 -42.86 -47.00
C SER A 174 18.88 -44.32 -47.38
N LYS A 175 18.49 -45.27 -46.51
CA LYS A 175 18.56 -46.72 -46.82
C LYS A 175 17.72 -47.07 -48.04
N LYS A 176 16.47 -46.61 -48.12
CA LYS A 176 15.61 -46.87 -49.30
C LYS A 176 16.20 -46.28 -50.59
N TYR A 177 16.75 -45.07 -50.56
CA TYR A 177 17.44 -44.47 -51.72
C TYR A 177 18.67 -45.26 -52.14
N LYS A 178 19.44 -45.79 -51.17
CA LYS A 178 20.56 -46.68 -51.48
C LYS A 178 20.09 -47.96 -52.17
N GLU A 179 18.96 -48.54 -51.73
CA GLU A 179 18.37 -49.70 -52.40
C GLU A 179 17.81 -49.38 -53.79
N VAL A 180 17.28 -48.17 -54.01
CA VAL A 180 16.93 -47.70 -55.37
C VAL A 180 18.15 -47.68 -56.27
N GLU A 181 19.29 -47.16 -55.80
CA GLU A 181 20.50 -47.11 -56.59
C GLU A 181 21.07 -48.50 -56.86
N ASN A 182 21.06 -49.39 -55.84
CA ASN A 182 21.40 -50.80 -56.00
C ASN A 182 20.51 -51.49 -57.04
N LEU A 183 19.19 -51.25 -57.02
CA LEU A 183 18.23 -51.79 -57.98
C LEU A 183 18.52 -51.30 -59.39
N LYS A 184 18.82 -50.00 -59.58
CA LYS A 184 19.21 -49.45 -60.90
C LYS A 184 20.48 -50.10 -61.44
N GLN A 185 21.50 -50.27 -60.58
CA GLN A 185 22.75 -50.93 -60.97
C GLN A 185 22.52 -52.41 -61.30
N LYS A 186 21.75 -53.13 -60.48
CA LYS A 186 21.43 -54.54 -60.68
C LYS A 186 20.53 -54.80 -61.87
N ARG A 187 19.59 -53.89 -62.18
CA ARG A 187 18.81 -53.94 -63.42
C ARG A 187 19.70 -54.00 -64.66
N ASN A 188 20.82 -53.28 -64.67
CA ASN A 188 21.72 -53.23 -65.82
C ASN A 188 22.74 -54.39 -65.88
N THR A 189 22.86 -55.17 -64.79
CA THR A 189 23.94 -56.17 -64.65
C THR A 189 23.43 -57.58 -64.38
N ASP A 190 22.20 -57.75 -63.89
CA ASP A 190 21.56 -59.03 -63.57
C ASP A 190 20.34 -59.27 -64.49
N PRO A 191 20.40 -60.26 -65.40
CA PRO A 191 19.29 -60.58 -66.31
C PRO A 191 17.97 -60.91 -65.59
N LYS A 192 18.03 -61.48 -64.39
CA LYS A 192 16.81 -61.81 -63.62
C LYS A 192 16.09 -60.54 -63.17
N ILE A 193 16.84 -59.54 -62.71
CA ILE A 193 16.30 -58.25 -62.26
C ILE A 193 15.80 -57.42 -63.44
N ALA A 194 16.52 -57.46 -64.57
CA ALA A 194 16.06 -56.82 -65.81
C ALA A 194 14.70 -57.36 -66.26
N SER A 195 14.53 -58.69 -66.27
CA SER A 195 13.26 -59.34 -66.65
C SER A 195 12.11 -58.97 -65.70
N LEU A 196 12.35 -58.97 -64.38
CA LEU A 196 11.34 -58.55 -63.39
C LEU A 196 10.91 -57.09 -63.60
N TRP A 197 11.86 -56.22 -63.97
CA TRP A 197 11.58 -54.81 -64.24
C TRP A 197 10.80 -54.59 -65.55
N GLU A 198 11.14 -55.31 -66.62
CA GLU A 198 10.39 -55.27 -67.89
C GLU A 198 8.96 -55.78 -67.71
N ALA A 199 8.78 -56.92 -67.02
CA ALA A 199 7.47 -57.44 -66.69
C ALA A 199 6.65 -56.43 -65.87
N ARG A 200 7.27 -55.72 -64.93
CA ARG A 200 6.61 -54.65 -64.15
C ARG A 200 6.07 -53.54 -65.07
N GLU A 201 6.87 -53.03 -66.00
CA GLU A 201 6.44 -51.99 -66.96
C GLU A 201 5.33 -52.48 -67.91
N GLU A 202 5.40 -53.73 -68.38
CA GLU A 202 4.37 -54.36 -69.20
C GLU A 202 3.03 -54.42 -68.46
N TRP A 203 3.01 -54.87 -67.20
CA TRP A 203 1.80 -54.91 -66.39
C TRP A 203 1.26 -53.50 -66.08
N TYR A 204 2.12 -52.51 -65.86
CA TYR A 204 1.69 -51.10 -65.76
C TYR A 204 1.03 -50.59 -67.04
N SER A 205 1.57 -50.96 -68.20
CA SER A 205 0.99 -50.61 -69.52
C SER A 205 -0.39 -51.25 -69.71
N ILE A 206 -0.56 -52.51 -69.31
CA ILE A 206 -1.85 -53.24 -69.34
C ILE A 206 -2.87 -52.58 -68.40
N ILE A 207 -2.47 -52.15 -67.21
CA ILE A 207 -3.35 -51.44 -66.26
C ILE A 207 -3.78 -50.06 -66.81
N LYS A 208 -2.86 -49.33 -67.49
CA LYS A 208 -3.14 -48.00 -68.06
C LYS A 208 -4.01 -48.04 -69.34
N SER A 209 -3.88 -49.08 -70.17
CA SER A 209 -4.52 -49.15 -71.49
C SER A 209 -6.02 -49.55 -71.50
N LYS A 210 -6.52 -50.14 -70.40
CA LYS A 210 -7.95 -50.45 -70.07
C LYS A 210 -8.78 -51.29 -71.05
N SER A 211 -9.64 -52.14 -70.46
CA SER A 211 -11.11 -52.06 -70.67
C SER A 211 -11.96 -52.93 -69.73
N VAL A 212 -11.46 -54.06 -69.21
CA VAL A 212 -12.28 -54.98 -68.36
C VAL A 212 -11.82 -54.98 -66.89
N PRO A 213 -12.70 -54.72 -65.91
CA PRO A 213 -12.35 -54.72 -64.48
C PRO A 213 -11.71 -56.03 -63.98
N ALA A 214 -12.17 -57.18 -64.49
CA ALA A 214 -11.58 -58.48 -64.15
C ALA A 214 -10.12 -58.60 -64.61
N VAL A 215 -9.79 -58.10 -65.81
CA VAL A 215 -8.43 -58.08 -66.36
C VAL A 215 -7.55 -57.11 -65.58
N VAL A 216 -8.07 -55.94 -65.21
CA VAL A 216 -7.35 -54.97 -64.35
C VAL A 216 -7.05 -55.58 -62.98
N ASN A 217 -8.00 -56.31 -62.38
CA ASN A 217 -7.81 -56.95 -61.08
C ASN A 217 -6.86 -58.15 -61.14
N ALA A 218 -6.78 -58.87 -62.26
CA ALA A 218 -5.77 -59.90 -62.48
C ALA A 218 -4.38 -59.28 -62.68
N ALA A 219 -4.27 -58.27 -63.55
CA ALA A 219 -3.03 -57.53 -63.79
C ALA A 219 -2.46 -56.87 -62.51
N LYS A 220 -3.33 -56.34 -61.63
CA LYS A 220 -2.90 -55.83 -60.32
C LYS A 220 -2.35 -56.91 -59.38
N ARG A 221 -2.87 -58.15 -59.47
CA ARG A 221 -2.37 -59.26 -58.66
C ARG A 221 -1.00 -59.73 -59.14
N GLU A 222 -0.83 -59.88 -60.45
CA GLU A 222 0.46 -60.24 -61.04
C GLU A 222 1.52 -59.14 -60.84
N LEU A 223 1.13 -57.87 -61.03
CA LEU A 223 2.00 -56.74 -60.71
C LEU A 223 2.44 -56.78 -59.25
N LYS A 224 1.52 -57.05 -58.31
CA LYS A 224 1.87 -57.15 -56.88
C LYS A 224 2.86 -58.29 -56.61
N ILE A 225 2.73 -59.45 -57.24
CA ILE A 225 3.68 -60.57 -57.07
C ILE A 225 5.09 -60.15 -57.52
N ILE A 226 5.20 -59.48 -58.67
CA ILE A 226 6.46 -58.98 -59.20
C ILE A 226 7.05 -57.90 -58.29
N GLU A 227 6.23 -56.95 -57.82
CA GLU A 227 6.67 -55.91 -56.89
C GLU A 227 7.09 -56.50 -55.53
N ASP A 228 6.41 -57.54 -55.04
CA ASP A 228 6.80 -58.26 -53.82
C ASP A 228 8.14 -59.01 -54.01
N GLU A 229 8.42 -59.58 -55.19
CA GLU A 229 9.73 -60.21 -55.47
C GLU A 229 10.85 -59.18 -55.57
N ILE A 230 10.61 -58.04 -56.23
CA ILE A 230 11.57 -56.93 -56.28
C ILE A 230 11.79 -56.37 -54.87
N ASN A 231 10.74 -56.19 -54.07
CA ASN A 231 10.84 -55.65 -52.72
C ASN A 231 11.55 -56.61 -51.74
N LYS A 232 11.50 -57.93 -51.96
CA LYS A 232 12.31 -58.90 -51.19
C LYS A 232 13.81 -58.74 -51.45
N LEU A 233 14.18 -58.40 -52.68
CA LEU A 233 15.58 -58.25 -53.10
C LEU A 233 16.11 -56.83 -52.84
N PHE A 234 15.25 -55.82 -52.94
CA PHE A 234 15.55 -54.40 -52.74
C PHE A 234 14.45 -53.74 -51.88
N PRO A 235 14.50 -53.95 -50.55
CA PRO A 235 13.45 -53.48 -49.64
C PRO A 235 13.19 -51.98 -49.72
N GLY A 236 11.94 -51.60 -49.97
CA GLY A 236 11.47 -50.21 -50.02
C GLY A 236 11.91 -49.42 -51.26
N ALA A 237 12.63 -50.02 -52.21
CA ALA A 237 13.12 -49.33 -53.40
C ALA A 237 11.99 -48.85 -54.33
N LEU A 238 10.89 -49.61 -54.40
CA LEU A 238 9.73 -49.25 -55.24
C LEU A 238 8.85 -48.15 -54.60
N GLU A 239 8.94 -47.94 -53.29
CA GLU A 239 8.12 -47.00 -52.52
C GLU A 239 8.59 -45.54 -52.62
N VAL A 240 9.84 -45.30 -53.06
CA VAL A 240 10.42 -43.95 -53.19
C VAL A 240 9.95 -43.23 -54.47
N SER A 241 8.91 -43.76 -55.13
CA SER A 241 8.38 -43.25 -56.39
C SER A 241 7.47 -42.03 -56.16
N GLY A 242 8.12 -40.89 -55.94
CA GLY A 242 7.50 -39.58 -55.82
C GLY A 242 8.43 -38.66 -55.05
N THR A 243 8.51 -37.39 -55.43
CA THR A 243 9.07 -36.35 -54.56
C THR A 243 8.25 -36.34 -53.28
N THR A 244 8.59 -37.17 -52.31
CA THR A 244 8.10 -37.02 -50.94
C THR A 244 8.55 -35.63 -50.56
N GLN A 245 7.62 -34.67 -50.51
CA GLN A 245 7.90 -33.34 -49.99
C GLN A 245 8.27 -33.55 -48.52
N MET A 246 9.55 -33.69 -48.27
CA MET A 246 10.07 -33.86 -46.93
C MET A 246 9.93 -32.51 -46.26
N THR A 247 9.00 -32.42 -45.32
CA THR A 247 8.87 -31.27 -44.45
C THR A 247 10.12 -31.23 -43.58
N ASN A 248 11.01 -30.29 -43.84
CA ASN A 248 12.13 -30.02 -42.95
C ASN A 248 11.56 -29.41 -41.66
N PRO A 249 11.72 -30.06 -40.50
CA PRO A 249 11.24 -29.49 -39.25
C PRO A 249 11.98 -28.18 -38.96
N ILE A 250 11.22 -27.20 -38.49
CA ILE A 250 11.74 -25.95 -37.95
C ILE A 250 11.67 -26.06 -36.43
N ILE A 251 12.79 -25.80 -35.76
CA ILE A 251 12.96 -25.95 -34.32
C ILE A 251 13.48 -24.65 -33.74
N ASP A 252 12.85 -24.17 -32.68
CA ASP A 252 13.28 -22.96 -32.00
C ASP A 252 14.29 -23.31 -30.89
N LEU A 253 15.45 -22.68 -30.93
CA LEU A 253 16.49 -22.74 -29.91
C LEU A 253 16.50 -21.44 -29.13
N TYR A 254 16.60 -21.56 -27.81
CA TYR A 254 16.56 -20.40 -26.92
C TYR A 254 17.93 -20.09 -26.36
N TYR A 255 18.25 -18.80 -26.23
CA TYR A 255 19.49 -18.32 -25.63
C TYR A 255 19.26 -17.13 -24.69
N ARG A 256 20.17 -16.96 -23.72
CA ARG A 256 20.28 -15.76 -22.87
C ARG A 256 21.69 -15.17 -22.99
N ILE A 257 21.81 -13.86 -22.81
CA ILE A 257 23.10 -13.14 -22.82
C ILE A 257 23.30 -12.57 -21.42
N ASN A 258 24.44 -12.84 -20.80
CA ASN A 258 24.77 -12.26 -19.49
C ASN A 258 25.37 -10.84 -19.64
N GLU A 259 25.56 -10.15 -18.52
CA GLU A 259 26.11 -8.78 -18.48
C GLU A 259 27.53 -8.69 -19.08
N GLU A 260 28.29 -9.79 -19.09
CA GLU A 260 29.64 -9.88 -19.65
C GLU A 260 29.67 -10.22 -21.15
N GLY A 261 28.50 -10.33 -21.80
CA GLY A 261 28.38 -10.69 -23.22
C GLY A 261 28.58 -12.17 -23.55
N GLU A 262 28.62 -13.04 -22.55
CA GLU A 262 28.60 -14.50 -22.72
C GLU A 262 27.17 -14.98 -23.02
N ILE A 263 27.06 -15.84 -24.02
CA ILE A 263 25.81 -16.42 -24.48
C ILE A 263 25.65 -17.80 -23.86
N LYS A 264 24.49 -18.04 -23.26
CA LYS A 264 24.06 -19.33 -22.76
C LYS A 264 22.94 -19.85 -23.67
N LEU A 265 23.27 -20.80 -24.52
CA LEU A 265 22.35 -21.46 -25.44
C LEU A 265 21.81 -22.75 -24.81
N TYR A 266 20.49 -22.89 -24.75
CA TYR A 266 19.83 -24.08 -24.23
C TYR A 266 19.76 -25.15 -25.33
N LEU A 267 20.48 -26.24 -25.12
CA LEU A 267 20.55 -27.33 -26.09
C LEU A 267 19.32 -28.23 -25.97
N PRO A 268 18.77 -28.73 -27.09
CA PRO A 268 17.53 -29.51 -27.11
C PRO A 268 17.78 -30.98 -26.74
N PHE A 269 18.47 -31.22 -25.61
CA PHE A 269 18.88 -32.55 -25.17
C PHE A 269 18.43 -32.82 -23.74
N ASN A 270 18.03 -34.06 -23.50
CA ASN A 270 17.79 -34.52 -22.15
C ASN A 270 19.13 -34.66 -21.40
N GLU A 271 19.12 -34.29 -20.12
CA GLU A 271 20.26 -34.47 -19.22
C GLU A 271 20.76 -35.93 -19.22
N SER A 272 19.85 -36.90 -19.17
CA SER A 272 20.19 -38.33 -19.12
C SER A 272 21.01 -38.78 -20.34
N ASP A 273 20.59 -38.36 -21.55
CA ASP A 273 21.30 -38.69 -22.79
C ASP A 273 22.68 -38.03 -22.84
N TRP A 274 22.79 -36.81 -22.30
CA TRP A 274 24.05 -36.08 -22.20
C TRP A 274 25.05 -36.72 -21.23
N ILE A 275 24.58 -37.14 -20.05
CA ILE A 275 25.40 -37.85 -19.06
C ILE A 275 25.92 -39.17 -19.65
N ILE A 276 25.06 -39.93 -20.34
CA ILE A 276 25.45 -41.18 -21.01
C ILE A 276 26.53 -40.92 -22.07
N LEU A 277 26.38 -39.85 -22.87
CA LEU A 277 27.39 -39.47 -23.87
C LEU A 277 28.73 -39.13 -23.22
N LYS A 278 28.74 -38.33 -22.15
CA LYS A 278 29.96 -37.98 -21.40
C LYS A 278 30.70 -39.21 -20.87
N ASN A 279 29.97 -40.27 -20.55
CA ASN A 279 30.50 -41.55 -20.07
C ASN A 279 30.86 -42.54 -21.21
N GLY A 280 30.90 -42.08 -22.48
CA GLY A 280 31.28 -42.90 -23.63
C GLY A 280 30.16 -43.76 -24.21
N GLY A 281 28.89 -43.42 -23.95
CA GLY A 281 27.74 -44.13 -24.52
C GLY A 281 27.68 -44.06 -26.04
N THR A 282 27.21 -45.14 -26.66
CA THR A 282 27.19 -45.33 -28.13
C THR A 282 25.79 -45.51 -28.70
N GLN A 283 24.75 -45.17 -27.93
CA GLN A 283 23.36 -45.28 -28.35
C GLN A 283 23.06 -44.28 -29.48
N LEU A 284 21.94 -44.50 -30.18
CA LEU A 284 21.53 -43.62 -31.29
C LEU A 284 21.39 -42.16 -30.84
N SER A 285 20.79 -41.90 -29.67
CA SER A 285 20.65 -40.55 -29.12
C SER A 285 22.01 -39.89 -28.89
N ASN A 286 23.00 -40.62 -28.35
CA ASN A 286 24.35 -40.09 -28.13
C ASN A 286 25.05 -39.74 -29.45
N LYS A 287 24.89 -40.56 -30.50
CA LYS A 287 25.45 -40.28 -31.83
C LYS A 287 24.84 -39.02 -32.45
N ILE A 288 23.52 -38.85 -32.31
CA ILE A 288 22.80 -37.66 -32.77
C ILE A 288 23.29 -36.42 -32.04
N ILE A 289 23.44 -36.49 -30.71
CA ILE A 289 23.98 -35.40 -29.89
C ILE A 289 25.39 -35.02 -30.36
N SER A 290 26.30 -35.99 -30.52
CA SER A 290 27.66 -35.72 -30.99
C SER A 290 27.70 -35.06 -32.36
N TYR A 291 26.88 -35.54 -33.29
CA TYR A 291 26.78 -34.94 -34.63
C TYR A 291 26.24 -33.51 -34.55
N PHE A 292 25.19 -33.27 -33.76
CA PHE A 292 24.64 -31.93 -33.58
C PHE A 292 25.65 -30.97 -32.94
N ILE A 293 26.40 -31.40 -31.91
CA ILE A 293 27.44 -30.57 -31.28
C ILE A 293 28.52 -30.20 -32.30
N TRP A 294 29.00 -31.19 -33.07
CA TRP A 294 30.01 -30.98 -34.10
C TRP A 294 29.53 -30.01 -35.18
N TRP A 295 28.29 -30.20 -35.65
CA TRP A 295 27.64 -29.32 -36.61
C TRP A 295 27.50 -27.90 -36.06
N LEU A 296 26.92 -27.75 -34.86
CA LEU A 296 26.69 -26.47 -34.22
C LEU A 296 28.01 -25.72 -33.99
N SER A 297 29.05 -26.42 -33.54
CA SER A 297 30.38 -25.84 -33.34
C SER A 297 30.99 -25.33 -34.65
N SER A 298 30.77 -26.06 -35.74
CA SER A 298 31.24 -25.68 -37.08
C SER A 298 30.48 -24.48 -37.63
N GLU A 299 29.14 -24.47 -37.49
CA GLU A 299 28.27 -23.41 -38.02
C GLU A 299 28.37 -22.10 -37.26
N LEU A 300 28.57 -22.17 -35.94
CA LEU A 300 28.78 -21.00 -35.08
C LEU A 300 30.26 -20.62 -34.95
N SER A 301 31.17 -21.33 -35.63
CA SER A 301 32.62 -21.09 -35.56
C SER A 301 33.14 -20.99 -34.12
N LEU A 302 32.66 -21.88 -33.25
CA LEU A 302 32.94 -21.82 -31.81
C LEU A 302 34.42 -22.08 -31.53
N ASN A 303 35.07 -21.16 -30.80
CA ASN A 303 36.43 -21.38 -30.31
C ASN A 303 36.42 -22.42 -29.17
N PRO A 304 37.14 -23.54 -29.28
CA PRO A 304 37.19 -24.58 -28.25
C PRO A 304 37.63 -24.08 -26.86
N GLU A 305 38.50 -23.08 -26.79
CA GLU A 305 39.04 -22.57 -25.52
C GLU A 305 38.04 -21.71 -24.75
N SER A 306 37.11 -21.04 -25.45
CA SER A 306 36.08 -20.18 -24.87
C SER A 306 34.71 -20.86 -24.76
N THR A 307 34.60 -22.11 -25.21
CA THR A 307 33.34 -22.85 -25.26
C THR A 307 33.25 -23.84 -24.13
N LYS A 308 32.15 -23.79 -23.35
CA LYS A 308 31.91 -24.73 -22.24
C LYS A 308 30.53 -25.35 -22.36
N TYR A 309 30.43 -26.62 -21.98
CA TYR A 309 29.16 -27.34 -21.91
C TYR A 309 28.89 -27.73 -20.46
N ASN A 310 27.79 -27.24 -19.89
CA ASN A 310 27.40 -27.54 -18.52
C ASN A 310 25.96 -28.07 -18.45
N ILE A 311 25.60 -28.61 -17.28
CA ILE A 311 24.23 -28.91 -16.92
C ILE A 311 23.85 -27.93 -15.81
N GLU A 312 22.83 -27.11 -16.03
CA GLU A 312 22.24 -26.25 -15.00
C GLU A 312 20.77 -26.60 -14.88
N ASN A 313 20.31 -26.95 -13.67
CA ASN A 313 18.92 -27.27 -13.36
C ASN A 313 18.27 -28.23 -14.38
N HIS A 314 18.94 -29.37 -14.60
CA HIS A 314 18.56 -30.43 -15.56
C HIS A 314 18.56 -30.03 -17.04
N LYS A 315 19.10 -28.85 -17.40
CA LYS A 315 19.17 -28.34 -18.77
C LYS A 315 20.62 -28.41 -19.26
N VAL A 316 20.83 -28.91 -20.47
CA VAL A 316 22.16 -28.92 -21.11
C VAL A 316 22.39 -27.56 -21.77
N ILE A 317 23.45 -26.86 -21.37
CA ILE A 317 23.71 -25.49 -21.78
C ILE A 317 25.10 -25.40 -22.42
N LEU A 318 25.15 -24.69 -23.54
CA LEU A 318 26.37 -24.25 -24.19
C LEU A 318 26.65 -22.79 -23.81
N PHE A 319 27.85 -22.56 -23.27
CA PHE A 319 28.39 -21.23 -22.97
C PHE A 319 29.43 -20.89 -24.01
N TYR A 320 29.28 -19.73 -24.65
CA TYR A 320 30.28 -19.21 -25.57
C TYR A 320 30.22 -17.69 -25.60
N LYS A 321 31.35 -17.06 -25.94
CA LYS A 321 31.42 -15.62 -26.17
C LYS A 321 31.30 -15.36 -27.67
N ILE A 322 30.49 -14.36 -28.02
CA ILE A 322 30.45 -13.82 -29.37
C ILE A 322 31.36 -12.59 -29.41
N ASP A 323 32.20 -12.48 -30.44
CA ASP A 323 32.94 -11.24 -30.69
C ASP A 323 31.96 -10.12 -31.03
N TYR A 324 32.16 -8.93 -30.45
CA TYR A 324 31.21 -7.80 -30.38
C TYR A 324 30.56 -7.37 -31.72
N ASP A 325 31.11 -7.78 -32.86
CA ASP A 325 30.63 -7.45 -34.21
C ASP A 325 29.76 -8.54 -34.88
N GLU A 326 29.60 -9.73 -34.28
CA GLU A 326 28.76 -10.81 -34.82
C GLU A 326 27.40 -10.90 -34.10
N ARG A 327 26.32 -11.11 -34.86
CA ARG A 327 25.01 -11.47 -34.32
C ARG A 327 24.86 -12.98 -34.36
N ILE A 328 24.16 -13.56 -33.38
CA ILE A 328 23.66 -14.95 -33.53
C ILE A 328 22.85 -15.00 -34.82
N LYS A 329 23.19 -15.94 -35.72
CA LYS A 329 22.45 -16.16 -36.96
C LYS A 329 20.97 -16.40 -36.63
N ASP A 330 20.06 -15.70 -37.31
CA ASP A 330 18.61 -15.85 -37.09
C ASP A 330 18.11 -17.28 -37.39
N SER A 331 18.76 -17.95 -38.35
CA SER A 331 18.46 -19.34 -38.71
C SER A 331 19.69 -20.08 -39.21
N ILE A 332 19.80 -21.36 -38.88
CA ILE A 332 20.85 -22.25 -39.40
C ILE A 332 20.21 -23.61 -39.75
N ARG A 333 20.61 -24.20 -40.87
CA ARG A 333 20.11 -25.50 -41.31
C ARG A 333 21.16 -26.58 -41.11
N MET A 334 20.81 -27.60 -40.33
CA MET A 334 21.59 -28.82 -40.21
C MET A 334 21.22 -29.76 -41.34
N GLN A 335 22.17 -30.00 -42.25
CA GLN A 335 21.99 -30.97 -43.32
C GLN A 335 22.07 -32.38 -42.73
N LEU A 336 21.09 -33.23 -43.03
CA LEU A 336 21.16 -34.66 -42.77
C LEU A 336 21.56 -35.38 -44.08
N GLU A 337 21.82 -36.70 -44.03
CA GLU A 337 22.13 -37.46 -45.25
C GLU A 337 21.09 -37.24 -46.35
N GLY A 338 21.54 -36.91 -47.57
CA GLY A 338 20.66 -36.61 -48.71
C GLY A 338 20.24 -35.14 -48.78
N ASN A 339 18.99 -34.87 -49.20
CA ASN A 339 18.42 -33.51 -49.38
C ASN A 339 17.64 -33.00 -48.15
N THR A 340 17.65 -33.74 -47.05
CA THR A 340 16.90 -33.45 -45.82
C THR A 340 17.70 -32.62 -44.85
N GLY A 341 17.01 -31.83 -44.03
CA GLY A 341 17.68 -31.12 -42.95
C GLY A 341 16.70 -30.68 -41.87
N ILE A 342 17.26 -30.23 -40.76
CA ILE A 342 16.52 -29.61 -39.66
C ILE A 342 16.92 -28.13 -39.63
N SER A 343 15.95 -27.24 -39.66
CA SER A 343 16.19 -25.81 -39.53
C SER A 343 16.06 -25.40 -38.07
N PHE A 344 17.03 -24.66 -37.56
CA PHE A 344 17.04 -24.12 -36.21
C PHE A 344 16.91 -22.60 -36.26
N LEU A 345 15.95 -22.04 -35.54
CA LEU A 345 15.76 -20.60 -35.35
C LEU A 345 16.22 -20.20 -33.95
N PHE A 346 16.96 -19.11 -33.82
CA PHE A 346 17.50 -18.68 -32.55
C PHE A 346 16.67 -17.54 -31.95
N PHE A 347 16.13 -17.76 -30.76
CA PHE A 347 15.31 -16.78 -30.04
C PHE A 347 15.90 -16.48 -28.67
N LYS A 348 15.74 -15.23 -28.22
CA LYS A 348 16.01 -14.89 -26.82
C LYS A 348 14.97 -15.59 -25.94
N VAL A 349 15.38 -16.02 -24.75
CA VAL A 349 14.45 -16.51 -23.74
C VAL A 349 13.44 -15.39 -23.41
N PRO A 350 12.13 -15.68 -23.34
CA PRO A 350 11.13 -14.71 -22.90
C PRO A 350 11.42 -14.20 -21.48
N VAL A 351 11.12 -12.93 -21.21
CA VAL A 351 11.43 -12.26 -19.92
C VAL A 351 10.82 -13.00 -18.73
N GLU A 352 9.63 -13.58 -18.90
CA GLU A 352 8.94 -14.37 -17.89
C GLU A 352 9.73 -15.64 -17.52
N LEU A 353 10.37 -16.28 -18.49
CA LEU A 353 11.22 -17.46 -18.29
C LEU A 353 12.60 -17.09 -17.75
N GLU A 354 13.16 -15.94 -18.16
CA GLU A 354 14.42 -15.44 -17.61
C GLU A 354 14.32 -15.29 -16.08
N LYS A 355 13.26 -14.61 -15.61
CA LYS A 355 12.98 -14.49 -14.17
C LYS A 355 12.86 -15.85 -13.53
N ALA A 356 12.04 -16.75 -14.09
CA ALA A 356 11.85 -18.09 -13.52
C ALA A 356 13.17 -18.88 -13.40
N PHE A 357 14.11 -18.72 -14.34
CA PHE A 357 15.43 -19.38 -14.28
C PHE A 357 16.37 -18.81 -13.21
N ASP A 358 16.14 -17.59 -12.72
CA ASP A 358 16.93 -16.99 -11.64
C ASP A 358 16.42 -17.37 -10.23
N TYR A 359 15.21 -17.93 -10.13
CA TYR A 359 14.61 -18.41 -8.87
C TYR A 359 15.00 -19.86 -8.51
N GLU A 360 15.63 -20.59 -9.43
CA GLU A 360 15.96 -22.03 -9.33
C GLU A 360 17.47 -22.22 -9.10
#